data_AF-A0AAU9TMX7-F1
#
_entry.id   AF-A0AAU9TMX7-F1
#
_cell.length_a   1.000
_cell.length_b   1.000
_cell.length_c   1.000
_cell.angle_alpha   90.00
_cell.angle_beta   90.00
_cell.angle_gamma   90.00
#
_symmetry.space_group_name_H-M   'P 1'
#
loop_
_entity.id
_entity.type
_entity.pdbx_description
1 polymer ?
#
loop_
_entity_poly.entity_id
_entity_poly.type
_entity_poly.pdbx_seq_one_letter_code
_entity_poly.pdbx_strand_id
1 'polypeptide(L)'
;MSASEDSQPSTSCSEVNNLEPRQSTSSDEPPAKRHLYVSEIKEMWNLVKVFRKLGTREQAIAFAEERGMIPRSKMCHYHKKPMLVIFSTNKTVGYFVCNKRVCKNKTRISRSTGTWFENIKIEMSQIFYIMYAYASKWTYDMTIKEDFSERENCLSRGTINDWFNYCREAVVIYQIDKQTFEGKIGGPGKIVQIDESKFGKRKYNKGRRIEGHWVLGMIEDGSEDLRLEICPDNVRSSDILIPLIKKHVAEGSIIHTDMWRAYNDLGNHGFTHKRVNHSDPDNPFVAPDGTHTQRIESQWRIVKRFFVKDNFNNRENFTDLIYEYLWRREIIKLKEDPFEKLIDVINYVYK
;
A
#
# COMPACT_ATOMS: atom_id res chain seq x y z
N MET A 1 47.12 -31.75 -60.41
CA MET A 1 47.58 -30.90 -59.29
C MET A 1 46.32 -30.23 -58.74
N SER A 2 45.59 -30.90 -57.83
CA SER A 2 45.65 -30.73 -56.35
C SER A 2 45.20 -29.33 -55.92
N ALA A 3 44.23 -29.07 -55.04
CA ALA A 3 43.40 -29.83 -54.10
C ALA A 3 42.25 -28.85 -53.69
N SER A 4 40.96 -29.22 -53.72
CA SER A 4 40.08 -29.55 -52.57
C SER A 4 39.79 -28.46 -51.51
N GLU A 5 38.50 -28.38 -51.17
CA GLU A 5 37.83 -27.98 -49.90
C GLU A 5 37.16 -26.59 -49.73
N ASP A 6 35.82 -26.65 -49.73
CA ASP A 6 34.83 -26.15 -48.75
C ASP A 6 34.90 -24.72 -48.20
N SER A 7 33.79 -23.97 -48.36
CA SER A 7 32.77 -23.75 -47.31
C SER A 7 31.92 -22.46 -47.49
N GLN A 8 30.60 -22.67 -47.46
CA GLN A 8 29.43 -21.84 -47.10
C GLN A 8 29.34 -20.29 -47.32
N PRO A 9 28.10 -19.77 -47.56
CA PRO A 9 27.84 -18.38 -47.90
C PRO A 9 27.64 -17.47 -46.68
N SER A 10 28.18 -16.25 -46.73
CA SER A 10 27.94 -15.20 -45.75
C SER A 10 26.64 -14.44 -46.07
N THR A 11 25.68 -14.57 -45.17
CA THR A 11 24.44 -13.80 -45.07
C THR A 11 24.72 -12.34 -44.69
N SER A 12 24.32 -11.39 -45.53
CA SER A 12 24.08 -9.99 -45.13
C SER A 12 22.65 -9.61 -45.51
N CYS A 13 21.72 -9.78 -44.58
CA CYS A 13 20.36 -9.29 -44.71
C CYS A 13 20.14 -8.27 -43.59
N SER A 14 19.97 -7.02 -44.00
CA SER A 14 19.58 -5.88 -43.17
C SER A 14 18.21 -6.12 -42.53
N GLU A 15 18.18 -6.31 -41.21
CA GLU A 15 16.95 -6.29 -40.43
C GLU A 15 16.48 -4.84 -40.26
N VAL A 16 15.43 -4.49 -41.02
CA VAL A 16 14.61 -3.32 -40.79
C VAL A 16 13.68 -3.63 -39.63
N ASN A 17 14.02 -3.13 -38.43
CA ASN A 17 13.13 -3.16 -37.28
C ASN A 17 11.93 -2.23 -37.51
N ASN A 18 10.82 -2.80 -38.01
CA ASN A 18 9.50 -2.16 -37.94
C ASN A 18 8.96 -2.26 -36.51
N LEU A 19 9.30 -1.27 -35.68
CA LEU A 19 8.56 -0.96 -34.46
C LEU A 19 7.33 -0.13 -34.84
N GLU A 20 6.16 -0.76 -34.84
CA GLU A 20 4.89 -0.03 -34.90
C GLU A 20 4.71 0.85 -33.65
N PRO A 21 4.29 2.12 -33.79
CA PRO A 21 4.07 3.00 -32.66
C PRO A 21 2.78 2.61 -31.93
N ARG A 22 2.89 2.26 -30.64
CA ARG A 22 1.72 2.14 -29.75
C ARG A 22 1.08 3.51 -29.59
N GLN A 23 -0.14 3.64 -30.11
CA GLN A 23 -1.01 4.79 -29.91
C GLN A 23 -1.27 4.99 -28.41
N SER A 24 -0.80 6.12 -27.90
CA SER A 24 -1.15 6.67 -26.60
C SER A 24 -2.59 7.21 -26.67
N THR A 25 -3.56 6.44 -26.20
CA THR A 25 -4.88 6.98 -25.90
C THR A 25 -4.89 7.46 -24.46
N SER A 26 -4.40 8.69 -24.24
CA SER A 26 -4.67 9.47 -23.04
C SER A 26 -6.11 9.97 -23.10
N SER A 27 -7.05 9.22 -22.56
CA SER A 27 -8.36 9.77 -22.19
C SER A 27 -8.22 10.40 -20.81
N ASP A 28 -7.76 11.65 -20.77
CA ASP A 28 -7.72 12.53 -19.60
C ASP A 28 -9.13 13.04 -19.25
N GLU A 29 -10.07 12.11 -19.02
CA GLU A 29 -11.28 12.41 -18.26
C GLU A 29 -11.13 11.81 -16.86
N PRO A 30 -11.36 12.59 -15.78
CA PRO A 30 -11.36 12.02 -14.44
C PRO A 30 -12.40 10.90 -14.42
N PRO A 31 -12.05 9.69 -13.92
CA PRO A 31 -12.95 8.55 -13.98
C PRO A 31 -14.25 8.95 -13.30
N ALA A 32 -15.35 8.94 -14.07
CA ALA A 32 -16.68 9.20 -13.55
C ALA A 32 -16.88 8.37 -12.28
N LYS A 33 -17.57 8.94 -11.27
CA LYS A 33 -17.91 8.22 -10.04
C LYS A 33 -18.76 7.00 -10.38
N ARG A 34 -18.09 5.88 -10.72
CA ARG A 34 -18.74 4.59 -10.96
C ARG A 34 -19.50 4.27 -9.69
N HIS A 35 -20.66 3.64 -9.78
CA HIS A 35 -21.29 2.97 -8.65
C HIS A 35 -21.04 1.47 -8.82
N LEU A 36 -20.76 0.75 -7.73
CA LEU A 36 -20.68 -0.71 -7.82
C LEU A 36 -22.09 -1.26 -8.07
N TYR A 37 -22.21 -2.19 -9.00
CA TYR A 37 -23.43 -2.97 -9.16
C TYR A 37 -23.62 -3.91 -7.97
N VAL A 38 -24.87 -4.28 -7.70
CA VAL A 38 -25.20 -5.22 -6.63
C VAL A 38 -24.49 -6.57 -6.84
N SER A 39 -24.31 -7.00 -8.09
CA SER A 39 -23.55 -8.21 -8.43
C SER A 39 -22.09 -8.10 -7.98
N GLU A 40 -21.42 -6.99 -8.26
CA GLU A 40 -20.03 -6.76 -7.84
C GLU A 40 -19.89 -6.78 -6.32
N ILE A 41 -20.78 -6.08 -5.61
CA ILE A 41 -20.79 -6.07 -4.13
C ILE A 41 -21.01 -7.48 -3.58
N LYS A 42 -21.88 -8.28 -4.22
CA LYS A 42 -22.12 -9.67 -3.82
C LYS A 42 -20.92 -10.57 -4.08
N GLU A 43 -20.03 -10.24 -5.01
CA GLU A 43 -18.79 -10.99 -5.27
C GLU A 43 -17.67 -10.66 -4.28
N MET A 44 -17.67 -9.47 -3.69
CA MET A 44 -16.72 -9.09 -2.62
C MET A 44 -16.81 -10.02 -1.40
N TRP A 45 -15.68 -10.16 -0.71
CA TRP A 45 -15.57 -10.87 0.55
C TRP A 45 -16.38 -10.20 1.64
N ASN A 46 -16.98 -11.05 2.46
CA ASN A 46 -17.69 -10.66 3.67
C ASN A 46 -17.46 -11.75 4.73
N LEU A 47 -17.85 -11.46 5.98
CA LEU A 47 -17.65 -12.38 7.09
C LEU A 47 -18.23 -13.79 6.82
N VAL A 48 -19.40 -13.88 6.18
CA VAL A 48 -20.03 -15.18 5.86
C VAL A 48 -19.19 -15.97 4.87
N LYS A 49 -18.60 -15.32 3.87
CA LYS A 49 -17.69 -15.97 2.93
C LYS A 49 -16.39 -16.39 3.62
N VAL A 50 -15.82 -15.55 4.48
CA VAL A 50 -14.63 -15.91 5.28
C VAL A 50 -14.92 -17.15 6.11
N PHE A 51 -16.02 -17.18 6.86
CA PHE A 51 -16.42 -18.34 7.65
C PHE A 51 -16.64 -19.59 6.79
N ARG A 52 -17.38 -19.48 5.68
CA ARG A 52 -17.73 -20.66 4.86
C ARG A 52 -16.58 -21.19 4.01
N LYS A 53 -15.69 -20.31 3.55
CA LYS A 53 -14.61 -20.66 2.62
C LYS A 53 -13.24 -20.79 3.27
N LEU A 54 -13.02 -20.21 4.45
CA LEU A 54 -11.74 -20.17 5.16
C LEU A 54 -11.89 -20.56 6.64
N GLY A 55 -13.06 -21.04 7.07
CA GLY A 55 -13.35 -21.34 8.47
C GLY A 55 -12.67 -22.60 8.99
N THR A 56 -12.34 -23.55 8.11
CA THR A 56 -11.56 -24.73 8.50
C THR A 56 -10.10 -24.61 8.09
N ARG A 57 -9.25 -25.39 8.75
CA ARG A 57 -7.82 -25.47 8.45
C ARG A 57 -7.56 -25.90 7.01
N GLU A 58 -8.26 -26.92 6.53
CA GLU A 58 -8.08 -27.50 5.19
C GLU A 58 -8.46 -26.48 4.12
N GLN A 59 -9.57 -25.78 4.34
CA GLN A 59 -10.03 -24.68 3.50
C GLN A 59 -9.01 -23.53 3.43
N ALA A 60 -8.52 -23.09 4.59
CA ALA A 60 -7.54 -22.02 4.69
C ALA A 60 -6.19 -22.39 4.02
N ILE A 61 -5.72 -23.64 4.18
CA ILE A 61 -4.49 -24.12 3.52
C ILE A 61 -4.70 -24.19 2.01
N ALA A 62 -5.82 -24.74 1.54
CA ALA A 62 -6.11 -24.83 0.10
C ALA A 62 -6.19 -23.44 -0.54
N PHE A 63 -6.82 -22.48 0.14
CA PHE A 63 -6.86 -21.10 -0.30
C PHE A 63 -5.47 -20.45 -0.32
N ALA A 64 -4.67 -20.61 0.74
CA ALA A 64 -3.30 -20.09 0.78
C ALA A 64 -2.43 -20.67 -0.36
N GLU A 65 -2.61 -21.95 -0.69
CA GLU A 65 -1.98 -22.59 -1.84
C GLU A 65 -2.44 -21.99 -3.17
N GLU A 66 -3.74 -21.75 -3.34
CA GLU A 66 -4.35 -21.15 -4.54
C GLU A 66 -3.92 -19.72 -4.77
N ARG A 67 -3.84 -18.93 -3.70
CA ARG A 67 -3.40 -17.54 -3.77
C ARG A 67 -1.88 -17.38 -3.78
N GLY A 68 -1.12 -18.48 -3.80
CA GLY A 68 0.34 -18.46 -3.87
C GLY A 68 1.05 -18.05 -2.57
N MET A 69 0.31 -17.92 -1.46
CA MET A 69 0.87 -17.48 -0.17
C MET A 69 1.70 -18.58 0.53
N ILE A 70 1.54 -19.83 0.11
CA ILE A 70 2.42 -20.96 0.49
C ILE A 70 2.73 -21.85 -0.71
N PRO A 71 3.93 -22.45 -0.76
CA PRO A 71 4.30 -23.37 -1.82
C PRO A 71 3.46 -24.65 -1.79
N ARG A 72 2.94 -25.04 -2.96
CA ARG A 72 2.23 -26.31 -3.20
C ARG A 72 3.16 -27.51 -3.36
N SER A 73 4.34 -27.28 -3.92
CA SER A 73 5.30 -28.34 -4.20
C SER A 73 6.73 -27.85 -3.99
N LYS A 74 7.63 -28.79 -3.73
CA LYS A 74 9.07 -28.54 -3.63
C LYS A 74 9.82 -29.74 -4.17
N MET A 75 10.87 -29.46 -4.94
CA MET A 75 11.75 -30.50 -5.46
C MET A 75 12.84 -30.83 -4.44
N CYS A 76 13.09 -32.12 -4.22
CA CYS A 76 14.22 -32.55 -3.41
C CYS A 76 15.52 -32.15 -4.13
N HIS A 77 16.36 -31.35 -3.47
CA HIS A 77 17.61 -30.86 -4.05
C HIS A 77 18.56 -31.99 -4.48
N TYR A 78 18.58 -33.11 -3.76
CA TYR A 78 19.45 -34.27 -4.03
C TYR A 78 18.88 -35.20 -5.10
N HIS A 79 17.61 -35.59 -4.96
CA HIS A 79 17.02 -36.61 -5.82
C HIS A 79 16.29 -36.05 -7.04
N LYS A 80 16.12 -34.72 -7.13
CA LYS A 80 15.39 -34.03 -8.20
C LYS A 80 14.01 -34.66 -8.45
N LYS A 81 13.32 -35.06 -7.38
CA LYS A 81 11.94 -35.57 -7.40
C LYS A 81 11.03 -34.71 -6.51
N PRO A 82 9.73 -34.61 -6.83
CA PRO A 82 8.77 -33.92 -5.98
C PRO A 82 8.76 -34.52 -4.56
N MET A 83 8.74 -33.64 -3.56
CA MET A 83 8.61 -34.02 -2.15
C MET A 83 7.12 -34.21 -1.80
N LEU A 84 6.85 -35.09 -0.85
CA LEU A 84 5.52 -35.29 -0.30
C LEU A 84 5.19 -34.17 0.69
N VAL A 85 3.92 -33.76 0.75
CA VAL A 85 3.40 -32.88 1.80
C VAL A 85 2.86 -33.74 2.92
N ILE A 86 3.34 -33.51 4.15
CA ILE A 86 2.83 -34.15 5.35
C ILE A 86 2.42 -33.11 6.39
N PHE A 87 1.43 -33.44 7.20
CA PHE A 87 0.97 -32.60 8.30
C PHE A 87 1.36 -33.25 9.62
N SER A 88 2.00 -32.47 10.51
CA SER A 88 2.46 -32.97 11.82
C SER A 88 1.55 -32.54 12.96
N THR A 89 0.94 -31.35 12.85
CA THR A 89 0.01 -30.78 13.83
C THR A 89 -1.00 -29.87 13.13
N ASN A 90 -2.10 -29.56 13.81
CA ASN A 90 -3.15 -28.68 13.30
C ASN A 90 -2.67 -27.23 13.05
N LYS A 91 -1.63 -26.77 13.77
CA LYS A 91 -1.13 -25.39 13.66
C LYS A 91 -0.19 -25.15 12.49
N THR A 92 0.30 -26.20 11.84
CA THR A 92 1.27 -26.06 10.75
C THR A 92 0.59 -26.17 9.38
N VAL A 93 1.11 -25.42 8.42
CA VAL A 93 0.77 -25.55 6.98
C VAL A 93 1.37 -26.80 6.32
N GLY A 94 2.01 -27.66 7.13
CA GLY A 94 2.65 -28.90 6.70
C GLY A 94 4.12 -28.73 6.36
N TYR A 95 4.73 -29.85 5.97
CA TYR A 95 6.16 -29.98 5.68
C TYR A 95 6.35 -30.70 4.36
N PHE A 96 7.38 -30.32 3.61
CA PHE A 96 7.91 -31.11 2.51
C PHE A 96 8.87 -32.17 3.03
N VAL A 97 8.65 -33.43 2.64
CA VAL A 97 9.51 -34.57 2.96
C VAL A 97 9.87 -35.38 1.73
N CYS A 98 11.15 -35.71 1.57
CA CYS A 98 11.59 -36.57 0.48
C CYS A 98 11.22 -38.04 0.76
N ASN A 99 10.55 -38.69 -0.19
CA ASN A 99 10.12 -40.10 -0.06
C ASN A 99 11.27 -41.12 -0.29
N LYS A 100 12.52 -40.67 -0.50
CA LYS A 100 13.64 -41.59 -0.76
C LYS A 100 14.36 -41.95 0.54
N ARG A 101 14.39 -43.25 0.85
CA ARG A 101 15.01 -43.79 2.07
C ARG A 101 16.48 -43.40 2.25
N VAL A 102 17.21 -43.20 1.14
CA VAL A 102 18.64 -42.82 1.11
C VAL A 102 18.87 -41.31 1.05
N CYS A 103 17.83 -40.48 1.26
CA CYS A 103 17.99 -39.02 1.21
C CYS A 103 18.89 -38.51 2.32
N LYS A 104 19.99 -37.85 1.93
CA LYS A 104 20.90 -37.18 2.86
C LYS A 104 20.20 -36.08 3.66
N ASN A 105 19.32 -35.29 3.02
CA ASN A 105 18.47 -34.30 3.69
C ASN A 105 17.08 -34.86 4.01
N LYS A 106 16.98 -35.86 4.91
CA LYS A 106 15.69 -36.30 5.47
C LYS A 106 14.98 -35.24 6.33
N THR A 107 15.59 -34.06 6.51
CA THR A 107 15.02 -32.95 7.26
C THR A 107 13.69 -32.52 6.66
N ARG A 108 12.68 -32.39 7.53
CA ARG A 108 11.37 -31.82 7.19
C ARG A 108 11.57 -30.33 6.90
N ILE A 109 11.20 -29.89 5.70
CA ILE A 109 11.26 -28.48 5.34
C ILE A 109 9.86 -27.90 5.58
N SER A 110 9.73 -26.90 6.46
CA SER A 110 8.43 -26.27 6.69
C SER A 110 7.92 -25.60 5.42
N ARG A 111 6.62 -25.71 5.17
CA ARG A 111 5.97 -24.99 4.05
C ARG A 111 5.75 -23.52 4.35
N SER A 112 5.90 -23.10 5.61
CA SER A 112 5.79 -21.69 6.01
C SER A 112 7.11 -20.92 6.00
N THR A 113 8.25 -21.59 5.84
CA THR A 113 9.55 -20.90 5.86
C THR A 113 9.66 -19.89 4.73
N GLY A 114 9.97 -18.64 5.06
CA GLY A 114 10.06 -17.53 4.13
C GLY A 114 8.72 -17.00 3.62
N THR A 115 7.59 -17.46 4.18
CA THR A 115 6.26 -16.99 3.76
C THR A 115 5.60 -16.14 4.85
N TRP A 116 4.46 -15.54 4.50
CA TRP A 116 3.58 -14.85 5.46
C TRP A 116 3.24 -15.69 6.71
N PHE A 117 3.35 -17.02 6.59
CA PHE A 117 2.98 -17.96 7.64
C PHE A 117 4.14 -18.43 8.53
N GLU A 118 5.32 -17.84 8.39
CA GLU A 118 6.50 -18.23 9.16
C GLU A 118 6.31 -17.97 10.67
N ASN A 119 6.71 -18.93 11.52
CA ASN A 119 6.68 -18.83 12.99
C ASN A 119 5.31 -18.54 13.64
N ILE A 120 4.21 -18.82 12.93
CA ILE A 120 2.86 -18.58 13.45
C ILE A 120 2.44 -19.56 14.55
N LYS A 121 1.69 -19.03 15.53
CA LYS A 121 1.22 -19.76 16.72
C LYS A 121 -0.31 -19.95 16.80
N ILE A 122 -1.06 -19.32 15.88
CA ILE A 122 -2.53 -19.41 15.78
C ILE A 122 -2.96 -20.21 14.55
N GLU A 123 -4.23 -20.58 14.47
CA GLU A 123 -4.74 -21.40 13.36
C GLU A 123 -4.92 -20.60 12.07
N MET A 124 -4.77 -21.25 10.92
CA MET A 124 -4.85 -20.60 9.60
C MET A 124 -6.19 -19.89 9.36
N SER A 125 -7.30 -20.49 9.80
CA SER A 125 -8.64 -19.90 9.72
C SER A 125 -8.72 -18.58 10.50
N GLN A 126 -8.12 -18.53 11.69
CA GLN A 126 -8.06 -17.34 12.53
C GLN A 126 -7.21 -16.24 11.87
N ILE A 127 -6.10 -16.59 11.22
CA ILE A 127 -5.27 -15.63 10.49
C ILE A 127 -6.07 -14.92 9.41
N PHE A 128 -6.75 -15.68 8.54
CA PHE A 128 -7.55 -15.10 7.47
C PHE A 128 -8.73 -14.28 8.00
N TYR A 129 -9.34 -14.70 9.11
CA TYR A 129 -10.33 -13.90 9.80
C TYR A 129 -9.77 -12.54 10.27
N ILE A 130 -8.61 -12.53 10.94
CA ILE A 130 -7.99 -11.29 11.42
C ILE A 130 -7.53 -10.40 10.26
N MET A 131 -6.98 -11.00 9.20
CA MET A 131 -6.63 -10.29 7.96
C MET A 131 -7.86 -9.61 7.34
N TYR A 132 -8.99 -10.32 7.27
CA TYR A 132 -10.26 -9.74 6.82
C TYR A 132 -10.75 -8.62 7.74
N ALA A 133 -10.66 -8.79 9.05
CA ALA A 133 -11.03 -7.76 10.02
C ALA A 133 -10.16 -6.49 9.87
N TYR A 134 -8.85 -6.66 9.69
CA TYR A 134 -7.92 -5.56 9.38
C TYR A 134 -8.30 -4.88 8.07
N ALA A 135 -8.45 -5.64 6.98
CA ALA A 135 -8.83 -5.14 5.67
C ALA A 135 -10.14 -4.34 5.72
N SER A 136 -11.11 -4.82 6.50
CA SER A 136 -12.42 -4.20 6.71
C SER A 136 -12.42 -3.01 7.69
N LYS A 137 -11.25 -2.65 8.24
CA LYS A 137 -11.07 -1.58 9.25
C LYS A 137 -11.96 -1.79 10.49
N TRP A 138 -12.05 -3.03 10.96
CA TRP A 138 -12.78 -3.34 12.19
C TRP A 138 -12.04 -2.85 13.43
N THR A 139 -12.79 -2.60 14.51
CA THR A 139 -12.18 -2.33 15.82
C THR A 139 -11.78 -3.65 16.48
N TYR A 140 -10.91 -3.57 17.49
CA TYR A 140 -10.56 -4.74 18.30
C TYR A 140 -11.79 -5.39 18.93
N ASP A 141 -12.72 -4.59 19.47
CA ASP A 141 -13.93 -5.11 20.12
C ASP A 141 -14.87 -5.80 19.10
N MET A 142 -14.97 -5.26 17.88
CA MET A 142 -15.74 -5.89 16.80
C MET A 142 -15.10 -7.20 16.35
N THR A 143 -13.76 -7.22 16.25
CA THR A 143 -12.99 -8.43 15.88
C THR A 143 -13.09 -9.51 16.96
N ILE A 144 -13.20 -9.16 18.24
CA ILE A 144 -13.43 -10.15 19.30
C ILE A 144 -14.86 -10.65 19.26
N LYS A 145 -15.84 -9.75 19.05
CA LYS A 145 -17.26 -10.09 19.08
C LYS A 145 -17.68 -11.02 17.94
N GLU A 146 -17.12 -10.82 16.76
CA GLU A 146 -17.45 -11.57 15.55
C GLU A 146 -16.53 -12.79 15.33
N ASP A 147 -15.64 -13.10 16.29
CA ASP A 147 -14.76 -14.27 16.24
C ASP A 147 -15.61 -15.55 16.30
N PHE A 148 -15.49 -16.38 15.27
CA PHE A 148 -16.23 -17.64 15.15
C PHE A 148 -15.42 -18.85 15.68
N SER A 149 -14.26 -18.60 16.31
CA SER A 149 -13.48 -19.63 17.00
C SER A 149 -14.25 -20.19 18.21
N GLU A 150 -13.99 -21.45 18.55
CA GLU A 150 -14.55 -22.05 19.76
C GLU A 150 -14.10 -21.32 21.03
N ARG A 151 -14.93 -21.32 22.09
CA ARG A 151 -14.74 -20.49 23.30
C ARG A 151 -13.37 -20.66 23.98
N GLU A 152 -12.75 -21.83 23.87
CA GLU A 152 -11.45 -22.12 24.47
C GLU A 152 -10.26 -21.57 23.66
N ASN A 153 -10.49 -21.15 22.41
CA ASN A 153 -9.47 -20.69 21.45
C ASN A 153 -9.71 -19.25 20.94
N CYS A 154 -10.52 -18.45 21.64
CA CYS A 154 -10.83 -17.08 21.22
C CYS A 154 -9.58 -16.19 21.12
N LEU A 155 -9.62 -15.26 20.16
CA LEU A 155 -8.53 -14.33 19.93
C LEU A 155 -8.40 -13.29 21.06
N SER A 156 -7.19 -13.19 21.62
CA SER A 156 -6.88 -12.13 22.57
C SER A 156 -6.71 -10.78 21.88
N ARG A 157 -6.99 -9.68 22.60
CA ARG A 157 -6.74 -8.32 22.10
C ARG A 157 -5.28 -8.11 21.68
N GLY A 158 -4.33 -8.70 22.41
CA GLY A 158 -2.90 -8.65 22.08
C GLY A 158 -2.61 -9.29 20.73
N THR A 159 -3.14 -10.51 20.51
CA THR A 159 -3.00 -11.22 19.23
C THR A 159 -3.58 -10.41 18.07
N ILE A 160 -4.76 -9.81 18.23
CA ILE A 160 -5.37 -8.98 17.18
C ILE A 160 -4.50 -7.76 16.88
N ASN A 161 -4.00 -7.08 17.92
CA ASN A 161 -3.12 -5.93 17.77
C ASN A 161 -1.82 -6.28 17.01
N ASP A 162 -1.18 -7.40 17.37
CA ASP A 162 0.04 -7.86 16.71
C ASP A 162 -0.20 -8.16 15.23
N TRP A 163 -1.31 -8.83 14.91
CA TRP A 163 -1.69 -9.14 13.54
C TRP A 163 -2.10 -7.92 12.73
N PHE A 164 -2.77 -6.94 13.34
CA PHE A 164 -3.08 -5.67 12.68
C PHE A 164 -1.80 -4.88 12.37
N ASN A 165 -0.80 -4.91 13.27
CA ASN A 165 0.50 -4.32 13.01
C ASN A 165 1.23 -5.06 11.88
N TYR A 166 1.23 -6.39 11.88
CA TYR A 166 1.86 -7.17 10.83
C TYR A 166 1.25 -6.92 9.44
N CYS A 167 -0.09 -6.84 9.35
CA CYS A 167 -0.77 -6.44 8.11
C CYS A 167 -0.39 -5.02 7.68
N ARG A 168 -0.28 -4.09 8.64
CA ARG A 168 0.12 -2.71 8.37
C ARG A 168 1.54 -2.61 7.85
N GLU A 169 2.49 -3.35 8.43
CA GLU A 169 3.88 -3.38 7.97
C GLU A 169 3.96 -3.81 6.50
N ALA A 170 3.23 -4.85 6.10
CA ALA A 170 3.16 -5.27 4.70
C ALA A 170 2.59 -4.17 3.79
N VAL A 171 1.52 -3.49 4.22
CA VAL A 171 0.93 -2.35 3.51
C VAL A 171 1.91 -1.17 3.38
N VAL A 172 2.67 -0.87 4.43
CA VAL A 172 3.67 0.20 4.43
C VAL A 172 4.77 -0.08 3.42
N ILE A 173 5.34 -1.29 3.43
CA ILE A 173 6.37 -1.71 2.47
C ILE A 173 5.84 -1.57 1.04
N TYR A 174 4.66 -2.14 0.77
CA TYR A 174 4.03 -2.05 -0.54
C TYR A 174 3.80 -0.61 -0.99
N GLN A 175 3.32 0.28 -0.10
CA GLN A 175 3.04 1.67 -0.46
C GLN A 175 4.31 2.49 -0.72
N ILE A 176 5.38 2.27 0.04
CA ILE A 176 6.67 2.94 -0.18
C ILE A 176 7.24 2.53 -1.54
N ASP A 177 7.25 1.24 -1.83
CA ASP A 177 7.77 0.71 -3.11
C ASP A 177 6.91 1.19 -4.28
N LYS A 178 5.58 1.19 -4.11
CA LYS A 178 4.64 1.71 -5.10
C LYS A 178 4.89 3.18 -5.40
N GLN A 179 4.97 4.04 -4.37
CA GLN A 179 5.23 5.47 -4.58
C GLN A 179 6.58 5.72 -5.25
N THR A 180 7.59 4.90 -4.90
CA THR A 180 8.92 4.95 -5.53
C THR A 180 8.84 4.57 -7.00
N PHE A 181 8.06 3.55 -7.34
CA PHE A 181 7.84 3.09 -8.72
C PHE A 181 7.04 4.09 -9.55
N GLU A 182 5.97 4.67 -8.99
CA GLU A 182 5.14 5.71 -9.65
C GLU A 182 5.92 7.01 -9.86
N GLY A 183 6.95 7.26 -9.04
CA GLY A 183 7.80 8.43 -9.15
C GLY A 183 7.13 9.70 -8.63
N LYS A 184 7.58 10.85 -9.16
CA LYS A 184 7.15 12.18 -8.72
C LYS A 184 5.88 12.63 -9.46
N ILE A 185 5.01 13.34 -8.76
CA ILE A 185 3.84 14.02 -9.34
C ILE A 185 4.24 15.36 -9.98
N GLY A 186 3.38 15.91 -10.82
CA GLY A 186 3.60 17.19 -11.51
C GLY A 186 4.51 17.07 -12.73
N GLY A 187 5.35 18.10 -12.93
CA GLY A 187 6.24 18.26 -14.07
C GLY A 187 5.99 19.57 -14.83
N PRO A 188 6.75 19.85 -15.90
CA PRO A 188 6.61 21.08 -16.68
C PRO A 188 5.16 21.38 -17.09
N GLY A 189 4.65 22.53 -16.65
CA GLY A 189 3.28 22.98 -16.94
C GLY A 189 2.17 22.32 -16.12
N LYS A 190 2.48 21.36 -15.24
CA LYS A 190 1.53 20.75 -14.30
C LYS A 190 1.46 21.56 -13.01
N ILE A 191 0.26 21.64 -12.44
CA ILE A 191 0.01 22.35 -11.18
C ILE A 191 -0.04 21.35 -10.03
N VAL A 192 0.68 21.64 -8.94
CA VAL A 192 0.62 20.89 -7.69
C VAL A 192 0.24 21.83 -6.55
N GLN A 193 -0.87 21.52 -5.86
CA GLN A 193 -1.29 22.24 -4.66
C GLN A 193 -0.65 21.62 -3.43
N ILE A 194 -0.04 22.46 -2.59
CA ILE A 194 0.71 22.05 -1.41
C ILE A 194 0.23 22.85 -0.20
N ASP A 195 -0.01 22.15 0.91
CA ASP A 195 -0.39 22.75 2.19
C ASP A 195 0.09 21.87 3.36
N GLU A 196 0.13 22.43 4.57
CA GLU A 196 0.44 21.70 5.79
C GLU A 196 -0.74 21.63 6.75
N SER A 197 -0.86 20.47 7.41
CA SER A 197 -1.83 20.31 8.49
C SER A 197 -1.23 19.72 9.74
N LYS A 198 -1.57 20.32 10.88
CA LYS A 198 -1.26 19.75 12.19
C LYS A 198 -2.33 18.75 12.63
N PHE A 199 -1.92 17.51 12.85
CA PHE A 199 -2.70 16.42 13.43
C PHE A 199 -2.53 16.42 14.95
N GLY A 200 -3.59 16.12 15.72
CA GLY A 200 -3.49 16.09 17.19
C GLY A 200 -3.48 17.48 17.89
N LYS A 201 -4.32 18.42 17.45
CA LYS A 201 -4.51 19.71 18.15
C LYS A 201 -5.55 19.60 19.28
N ARG A 202 -5.36 20.35 20.36
CA ARG A 202 -6.38 20.55 21.41
C ARG A 202 -7.72 20.99 20.81
N LYS A 203 -8.82 20.37 21.26
CA LYS A 203 -10.16 20.91 21.00
C LYS A 203 -10.31 22.25 21.73
N TYR A 204 -10.57 23.33 20.99
CA TYR A 204 -10.74 24.70 21.54
C TYR A 204 -9.56 25.24 22.36
N ASN A 205 -8.32 24.77 22.13
CA ASN A 205 -7.14 25.11 22.94
C ASN A 205 -7.24 24.79 24.45
N LYS A 206 -8.29 24.07 24.87
CA LYS A 206 -8.53 23.63 26.26
C LYS A 206 -8.14 22.14 26.42
N GLY A 207 -7.78 21.72 27.63
CA GLY A 207 -7.48 20.31 27.96
C GLY A 207 -6.01 19.87 27.82
N ARG A 208 -5.73 18.56 27.79
CA ARG A 208 -4.37 17.96 27.75
C ARG A 208 -3.58 18.49 26.55
N ARG A 209 -2.29 18.81 26.73
CA ARG A 209 -1.40 19.14 25.59
C ARG A 209 -1.13 17.87 24.79
N ILE A 210 -1.43 17.92 23.50
CA ILE A 210 -1.02 16.92 22.52
C ILE A 210 -0.03 17.64 21.60
N GLU A 211 1.15 17.05 21.42
CA GLU A 211 2.23 17.63 20.61
C GLU A 211 1.86 17.64 19.13
N GLY A 212 1.20 16.57 18.69
CA GLY A 212 0.69 16.40 17.34
C GLY A 212 1.80 16.17 16.31
N HIS A 213 1.40 16.01 15.05
CA HIS A 213 2.31 15.81 13.92
C HIS A 213 1.97 16.80 12.80
N TRP A 214 2.96 17.53 12.32
CA TRP A 214 2.87 18.27 11.07
C TRP A 214 3.00 17.30 9.90
N VAL A 215 2.06 17.43 8.96
CA VAL A 215 2.02 16.64 7.73
C VAL A 215 1.95 17.61 6.57
N LEU A 216 2.85 17.43 5.61
CA LEU A 216 2.84 18.09 4.31
C LEU A 216 1.98 17.25 3.36
N GLY A 217 1.04 17.90 2.70
CA GLY A 217 0.19 17.27 1.69
C GLY A 217 0.39 17.89 0.34
N MET A 218 0.44 17.08 -0.70
CA MET A 218 0.66 17.49 -2.08
C MET A 218 -0.35 16.76 -2.98
N ILE A 219 -1.01 17.49 -3.88
CA ILE A 219 -1.94 16.91 -4.85
C ILE A 219 -1.80 17.62 -6.20
N GLU A 220 -1.70 16.84 -7.27
CA GLU A 220 -1.65 17.37 -8.64
C GLU A 220 -3.06 17.73 -9.14
N ASP A 221 -3.20 18.88 -9.80
CA ASP A 221 -4.46 19.29 -10.42
C ASP A 221 -4.84 18.38 -11.60
N GLY A 222 -6.13 18.04 -11.70
CA GLY A 222 -6.61 17.02 -12.64
C GLY A 222 -6.34 15.57 -12.20
N SER A 223 -5.45 15.34 -11.23
CA SER A 223 -5.15 14.02 -10.68
C SER A 223 -5.82 13.77 -9.33
N GLU A 224 -5.92 12.50 -8.94
CA GLU A 224 -6.35 12.07 -7.60
C GLU A 224 -5.17 11.50 -6.78
N ASP A 225 -3.93 11.65 -7.26
CA ASP A 225 -2.72 11.27 -6.56
C ASP A 225 -2.44 12.27 -5.42
N LEU A 226 -2.68 11.80 -4.19
CA LEU A 226 -2.45 12.55 -2.96
C LEU A 226 -1.22 11.98 -2.27
N ARG A 227 -0.18 12.79 -2.14
CA ARG A 227 1.03 12.48 -1.37
C ARG A 227 0.92 13.12 0.00
N LEU A 228 1.22 12.35 1.05
CA LEU A 228 1.25 12.81 2.44
C LEU A 228 2.58 12.40 3.05
N GLU A 229 3.29 13.35 3.64
CA GLU A 229 4.56 13.10 4.31
C GLU A 229 4.57 13.80 5.66
N ILE A 230 5.05 13.12 6.71
CA ILE A 230 5.23 13.73 8.03
C ILE A 230 6.47 14.61 8.00
N CYS A 231 6.38 15.80 8.56
CA CYS A 231 7.53 16.66 8.75
C CYS A 231 8.43 16.09 9.85
N PRO A 232 9.71 15.78 9.57
CA PRO A 232 10.69 15.34 10.57
C PRO A 232 10.74 16.27 11.78
N ASP A 233 10.95 15.69 12.95
CA ASP A 233 11.01 16.38 14.24
C ASP A 233 9.83 17.32 14.53
N ASN A 234 8.71 17.14 13.83
CA ASN A 234 7.54 18.01 13.90
C ASN A 234 7.87 19.47 13.56
N VAL A 235 8.85 19.70 12.67
CA VAL A 235 9.30 21.02 12.24
C VAL A 235 8.81 21.33 10.83
N ARG A 236 8.16 22.48 10.67
CA ARG A 236 7.77 23.02 9.37
C ARG A 236 8.65 24.25 9.07
N SER A 237 9.82 24.03 8.50
CA SER A 237 10.73 25.09 8.05
C SER A 237 11.03 24.92 6.57
N SER A 238 11.55 25.96 5.92
CA SER A 238 11.94 25.88 4.50
C SER A 238 12.91 24.72 4.24
N ASP A 239 13.91 24.56 5.13
CA ASP A 239 14.93 23.51 5.07
C ASP A 239 14.36 22.08 5.21
N ILE A 240 13.16 21.94 5.77
CA ILE A 240 12.45 20.66 5.86
C ILE A 240 11.50 20.49 4.67
N LEU A 241 10.71 21.51 4.38
CA LEU A 241 9.61 21.42 3.41
C LEU A 241 10.12 21.31 1.98
N ILE A 242 11.16 22.06 1.61
CA ILE A 242 11.68 22.04 0.24
C ILE A 242 12.24 20.66 -0.12
N PRO A 243 13.08 19.98 0.70
CA PRO A 243 13.49 18.61 0.41
C PRO A 243 12.32 17.63 0.29
N LEU A 244 11.29 17.75 1.15
CA LEU A 244 10.09 16.90 1.04
C LEU A 244 9.33 17.14 -0.27
N ILE A 245 9.19 18.39 -0.69
CA ILE A 245 8.60 18.73 -1.99
C ILE A 245 9.44 18.14 -3.13
N LYS A 246 10.77 18.29 -3.09
CA LYS A 246 11.66 17.74 -4.12
C LYS A 246 11.65 16.21 -4.17
N LYS A 247 11.36 15.53 -3.06
CA LYS A 247 11.18 14.08 -3.02
C LYS A 247 9.97 13.64 -3.86
N HIS A 248 8.88 14.40 -3.81
CA HIS A 248 7.58 13.99 -4.37
C HIS A 248 7.14 14.73 -5.64
N VAL A 249 7.67 15.92 -5.91
CA VAL A 249 7.24 16.80 -6.99
C VAL A 249 8.35 16.99 -8.01
N ALA A 250 8.03 16.78 -9.28
CA ALA A 250 8.97 16.93 -10.38
C ALA A 250 9.33 18.41 -10.61
N GLU A 251 10.60 18.66 -10.96
CA GLU A 251 11.08 20.00 -11.31
C GLU A 251 10.34 20.55 -12.54
N GLY A 252 10.20 21.88 -12.62
CA GLY A 252 9.39 22.55 -13.65
C GLY A 252 7.89 22.64 -13.33
N SER A 253 7.44 22.04 -12.22
CA SER A 253 6.05 22.16 -11.76
C SER A 253 5.68 23.59 -11.37
N ILE A 254 4.40 23.92 -11.50
CA ILE A 254 3.78 25.12 -10.94
C ILE A 254 3.22 24.75 -9.57
N ILE A 255 3.80 25.30 -8.49
CA ILE A 255 3.36 25.03 -7.13
C ILE A 255 2.41 26.12 -6.66
N HIS A 256 1.24 25.72 -6.16
CA HIS A 256 0.27 26.58 -5.50
C HIS A 256 0.34 26.37 -3.98
N THR A 257 0.65 27.42 -3.22
CA THR A 257 0.59 27.41 -1.74
C THR A 257 -0.06 28.68 -1.20
N ASP A 258 -0.20 28.77 0.12
CA ASP A 258 -0.46 30.03 0.81
C ASP A 258 0.75 31.00 0.75
N MET A 259 0.63 32.17 1.38
CA MET A 259 1.69 33.18 1.47
C MET A 259 2.76 32.89 2.54
N TRP A 260 2.89 31.66 3.03
CA TRP A 260 3.85 31.39 4.10
C TRP A 260 5.31 31.46 3.62
N ARG A 261 6.15 32.15 4.40
CA ARG A 261 7.54 32.48 4.05
C ARG A 261 8.42 31.26 3.77
N ALA A 262 8.10 30.10 4.34
CA ALA A 262 8.88 28.88 4.13
C ALA A 262 8.94 28.44 2.66
N TYR A 263 7.97 28.88 1.84
CA TYR A 263 7.89 28.58 0.42
C TYR A 263 8.58 29.61 -0.49
N ASN A 264 9.15 30.69 0.05
CA ASN A 264 9.71 31.78 -0.76
C ASN A 264 10.84 31.32 -1.69
N ASP A 265 11.57 30.29 -1.30
CA ASP A 265 12.75 29.82 -2.02
C ASP A 265 12.42 28.81 -3.13
N LEU A 266 11.15 28.39 -3.30
CA LEU A 266 10.74 27.39 -4.30
C LEU A 266 11.24 27.70 -5.73
N GLY A 267 11.29 28.98 -6.10
CA GLY A 267 11.84 29.43 -7.39
C GLY A 267 13.28 28.98 -7.65
N ASN A 268 14.12 29.00 -6.61
CA ASN A 268 15.52 28.60 -6.70
C ASN A 268 15.71 27.07 -6.80
N HIS A 269 14.65 26.29 -6.59
CA HIS A 269 14.65 24.82 -6.72
C HIS A 269 13.95 24.34 -7.99
N GLY A 270 13.76 25.23 -8.98
CA GLY A 270 13.22 24.88 -10.29
C GLY A 270 11.69 24.78 -10.33
N PHE A 271 10.98 25.40 -9.39
CA PHE A 271 9.53 25.46 -9.38
C PHE A 271 9.00 26.85 -9.71
N THR A 272 7.87 26.93 -10.43
CA THR A 272 7.15 28.19 -10.56
C THR A 272 6.19 28.33 -9.38
N HIS A 273 6.42 29.30 -8.50
CA HIS A 273 5.60 29.46 -7.29
C HIS A 273 4.46 30.48 -7.49
N LYS A 274 3.22 30.03 -7.32
CA LYS A 274 2.02 30.87 -7.24
C LYS A 274 1.42 30.80 -5.84
N ARG A 275 0.83 31.91 -5.40
CA ARG A 275 0.45 32.13 -4.00
C ARG A 275 -1.01 32.57 -3.87
N VAL A 276 -1.66 32.12 -2.81
CA VAL A 276 -2.99 32.58 -2.39
C VAL A 276 -2.84 33.42 -1.13
N ASN A 277 -3.39 34.63 -1.13
CA ASN A 277 -3.40 35.50 0.06
C ASN A 277 -4.68 35.30 0.87
N HIS A 278 -4.65 34.42 1.87
CA HIS A 278 -5.80 34.22 2.76
C HIS A 278 -6.13 35.42 3.68
N SER A 279 -5.29 36.45 3.71
CA SER A 279 -5.55 37.69 4.44
C SER A 279 -6.21 38.77 3.57
N ASP A 280 -6.45 38.50 2.28
CA ASP A 280 -7.17 39.39 1.38
C ASP A 280 -8.63 39.53 1.84
N PRO A 281 -9.11 40.76 2.15
CA PRO A 281 -10.47 40.96 2.63
C PRO A 281 -11.54 40.71 1.56
N ASP A 282 -11.20 40.87 0.28
CA ASP A 282 -12.12 40.79 -0.84
C ASP A 282 -12.15 39.38 -1.45
N ASN A 283 -10.99 38.71 -1.54
CA ASN A 283 -10.91 37.35 -2.09
C ASN A 283 -9.84 36.46 -1.40
N PRO A 284 -10.14 35.91 -0.21
CA PRO A 284 -9.18 35.12 0.56
C PRO A 284 -8.96 33.68 0.03
N PHE A 285 -9.69 33.24 -0.99
CA PHE A 285 -9.68 31.85 -1.46
C PHE A 285 -9.07 31.66 -2.86
N VAL A 286 -9.03 32.72 -3.66
CA VAL A 286 -8.56 32.67 -5.05
C VAL A 286 -7.77 33.95 -5.33
N ALA A 287 -6.54 33.81 -5.84
CA ALA A 287 -5.76 34.96 -6.26
C ALA A 287 -6.32 35.58 -7.57
N PRO A 288 -6.00 36.84 -7.91
CA PRO A 288 -6.50 37.48 -9.13
C PRO A 288 -6.20 36.72 -10.43
N ASP A 289 -5.13 35.92 -10.46
CA ASP A 289 -4.73 35.10 -11.60
C ASP A 289 -5.39 33.69 -11.63
N GLY A 290 -6.34 33.44 -10.72
CA GLY A 290 -7.05 32.17 -10.59
C GLY A 290 -6.38 31.14 -9.69
N THR A 291 -5.21 31.43 -9.10
CA THR A 291 -4.51 30.51 -8.19
C THR A 291 -5.36 30.18 -6.97
N HIS A 292 -5.46 28.90 -6.61
CA HIS A 292 -6.11 28.44 -5.38
C HIS A 292 -5.45 27.16 -4.82
N THR A 293 -5.72 26.87 -3.54
CA THR A 293 -5.24 25.69 -2.77
C THR A 293 -6.39 24.78 -2.29
N GLN A 294 -7.59 24.98 -2.83
CA GLN A 294 -8.82 24.35 -2.34
C GLN A 294 -8.80 22.81 -2.36
N ARG A 295 -8.12 22.19 -3.33
CA ARG A 295 -8.11 20.72 -3.44
C ARG A 295 -7.35 20.12 -2.27
N ILE A 296 -6.15 20.60 -1.97
CA ILE A 296 -5.36 20.07 -0.85
C ILE A 296 -6.03 20.39 0.49
N GLU A 297 -6.56 21.60 0.66
CA GLU A 297 -7.28 21.99 1.87
C GLU A 297 -8.50 21.10 2.15
N SER A 298 -9.25 20.75 1.10
CA SER A 298 -10.42 19.88 1.20
C SER A 298 -10.07 18.46 1.67
N GLN A 299 -8.84 17.97 1.36
CA GLN A 299 -8.39 16.64 1.78
C GLN A 299 -8.23 16.56 3.29
N TRP A 300 -7.77 17.62 3.96
CA TRP A 300 -7.44 17.55 5.39
C TRP A 300 -8.60 17.10 6.28
N ARG A 301 -9.82 17.50 5.94
CA ARG A 301 -11.01 17.04 6.67
C ARG A 301 -11.23 15.53 6.52
N ILE A 302 -11.00 15.00 5.33
CA ILE A 302 -11.17 13.58 5.00
C ILE A 302 -10.07 12.77 5.66
N VAL A 303 -8.81 13.19 5.50
CA VAL A 303 -7.63 12.54 6.12
C VAL A 303 -7.81 12.53 7.63
N LYS A 304 -8.05 13.68 8.29
CA LYS A 304 -8.19 13.74 9.76
C LYS A 304 -9.30 12.83 10.29
N ARG A 305 -10.43 12.69 9.58
CA ARG A 305 -11.53 11.78 9.99
C ARG A 305 -11.07 10.33 10.10
N PHE A 306 -10.10 9.91 9.28
CA PHE A 306 -9.54 8.56 9.36
C PHE A 306 -8.89 8.28 10.72
N PHE A 307 -8.16 9.27 11.26
CA PHE A 307 -7.36 9.17 12.49
C PHE A 307 -8.12 9.51 13.77
N VAL A 308 -9.34 10.08 13.69
CA VAL A 308 -10.14 10.44 14.87
C VAL A 308 -10.40 9.23 15.77
N LYS A 309 -10.66 8.05 15.17
CA LYS A 309 -10.94 6.82 15.92
C LYS A 309 -9.70 6.27 16.64
N ASP A 310 -8.52 6.48 16.06
CA ASP A 310 -7.23 5.98 16.57
C ASP A 310 -6.51 7.03 17.46
N ASN A 311 -7.24 8.08 17.81
CA ASN A 311 -6.92 9.06 18.86
C ASN A 311 -5.64 9.90 18.67
N PHE A 312 -5.11 10.09 17.45
CA PHE A 312 -3.94 10.96 17.10
C PHE A 312 -2.69 10.90 18.02
N ASN A 313 -2.66 9.98 18.98
CA ASN A 313 -1.78 10.02 20.16
C ASN A 313 -0.68 8.95 20.10
N ASN A 314 -0.73 8.06 19.11
CA ASN A 314 0.33 7.07 18.92
C ASN A 314 1.44 7.67 18.07
N ARG A 315 2.49 8.17 18.74
CA ARG A 315 3.61 8.88 18.10
C ARG A 315 4.46 7.98 17.22
N GLU A 316 4.60 6.71 17.61
CA GLU A 316 5.56 5.79 16.99
C GLU A 316 5.04 5.24 15.66
N ASN A 317 3.72 5.04 15.52
CA ASN A 317 3.12 4.43 14.32
C ASN A 317 2.37 5.44 13.43
N PHE A 318 2.55 6.75 13.64
CA PHE A 318 1.77 7.76 12.89
C PHE A 318 2.07 7.72 11.39
N THR A 319 3.34 7.49 11.01
CA THR A 319 3.78 7.29 9.63
C THR A 319 3.10 6.10 8.98
N ASP A 320 3.09 4.96 9.66
CA ASP A 320 2.47 3.74 9.13
C ASP A 320 0.98 3.90 8.90
N LEU A 321 0.31 4.65 9.78
CA LEU A 321 -1.12 4.97 9.63
C LEU A 321 -1.39 5.92 8.44
N ILE A 322 -0.43 6.77 8.06
CA ILE A 322 -0.53 7.58 6.83
C ILE A 322 -0.48 6.68 5.60
N TYR A 323 0.48 5.75 5.52
CA TYR A 323 0.56 4.80 4.41
C TYR A 323 -0.66 3.86 4.37
N GLU A 324 -1.14 3.38 5.52
CA GLU A 324 -2.38 2.63 5.60
C GLU A 324 -3.58 3.45 5.09
N TYR A 325 -3.67 4.73 5.46
CA TYR A 325 -4.71 5.62 4.96
C TYR A 325 -4.66 5.75 3.43
N LEU A 326 -3.48 5.98 2.85
CA LEU A 326 -3.30 6.11 1.40
C LEU A 326 -3.72 4.82 0.68
N TRP A 327 -3.33 3.65 1.20
CA TRP A 327 -3.75 2.35 0.69
C TRP A 327 -5.26 2.15 0.72
N ARG A 328 -5.91 2.45 1.84
CA ARG A 328 -7.38 2.34 1.95
C ARG A 328 -8.11 3.35 1.06
N ARG A 329 -7.59 4.57 0.93
CA ARG A 329 -8.15 5.61 0.05
C ARG A 329 -8.17 5.11 -1.39
N GLU A 330 -7.08 4.48 -1.83
CA GLU A 330 -6.99 3.91 -3.16
C GLU A 330 -7.99 2.78 -3.38
N ILE A 331 -8.10 1.82 -2.46
CA ILE A 331 -9.07 0.72 -2.56
C ILE A 331 -10.49 1.25 -2.71
N ILE A 332 -10.86 2.26 -1.91
CA ILE A 332 -12.18 2.89 -1.98
C ILE A 332 -12.38 3.58 -3.34
N LYS A 333 -11.36 4.26 -3.86
CA LYS A 333 -11.39 4.94 -5.16
C LYS A 333 -11.57 3.94 -6.30
N LEU A 334 -10.77 2.89 -6.31
CA LEU A 334 -10.77 1.84 -7.35
C LEU A 334 -11.92 0.84 -7.16
N LYS A 335 -12.60 0.88 -6.01
CA LYS A 335 -13.67 -0.05 -5.60
C LYS A 335 -13.22 -1.51 -5.59
N GLU A 336 -11.98 -1.71 -5.18
CA GLU A 336 -11.42 -3.05 -5.02
C GLU A 336 -11.92 -3.70 -3.73
N ASP A 337 -11.82 -5.02 -3.69
CA ASP A 337 -12.03 -5.75 -2.45
C ASP A 337 -10.83 -5.55 -1.52
N PRO A 338 -11.02 -5.02 -0.30
CA PRO A 338 -9.91 -4.71 0.59
C PRO A 338 -9.17 -5.96 1.08
N PHE A 339 -9.87 -7.10 1.21
CA PHE A 339 -9.27 -8.35 1.66
C PHE A 339 -8.44 -8.98 0.54
N GLU A 340 -8.95 -9.00 -0.69
CA GLU A 340 -8.15 -9.43 -1.85
C GLU A 340 -6.94 -8.53 -2.05
N LYS A 341 -7.12 -7.21 -1.94
CA LYS A 341 -5.99 -6.28 -2.07
C LYS A 341 -4.93 -6.50 -1.01
N LEU A 342 -5.32 -6.85 0.22
CA LEU A 342 -4.38 -7.18 1.29
C LEU A 342 -3.60 -8.47 0.96
N ILE A 343 -4.25 -9.47 0.36
CA ILE A 343 -3.56 -10.69 -0.09
C ILE A 343 -2.54 -10.36 -1.19
N ASP A 344 -2.90 -9.51 -2.14
CA ASP A 344 -1.98 -9.06 -3.20
C ASP A 344 -0.75 -8.32 -2.61
N VAL A 345 -0.99 -7.46 -1.62
CA VAL A 345 0.08 -6.77 -0.87
C VAL A 345 0.99 -7.78 -0.16
N ILE A 346 0.43 -8.76 0.53
CA ILE A 346 1.21 -9.78 1.24
C ILE A 346 2.05 -10.59 0.26
N ASN A 347 1.49 -11.03 -0.86
CA ASN A 347 2.22 -11.76 -1.90
C ASN A 347 3.31 -10.93 -2.57
N TYR A 348 3.14 -9.61 -2.63
CA TYR A 348 4.19 -8.71 -3.12
C TYR A 348 5.40 -8.72 -2.18
N VAL A 349 5.15 -8.66 -0.87
CA VAL A 349 6.20 -8.58 0.17
C VAL A 349 6.84 -9.95 0.45
N TYR A 350 6.05 -11.02 0.47
CA TYR A 350 6.48 -12.38 0.82
C TYR A 350 6.34 -13.28 -0.41
N LYS A 351 7.47 -13.62 -1.06
CA LYS A 351 7.53 -14.42 -2.30
C LYS A 351 7.95 -15.86 -2.09
#